data_AF-I3YUX9-F1
#
_entry.id   AF-I3YUX9-F1
#
_cell.length_a   1.000
_cell.length_b   1.000
_cell.length_c   1.000
_cell.angle_alpha   90.00
_cell.angle_beta   90.00
_cell.angle_gamma   90.00
#
_symmetry.space_group_name_H-M   'P 1'
#
loop_
_entity.id
_entity.type
_entity.pdbx_description
1 polymer ?
#
loop_
_entity_poly.entity_id
_entity_poly.type
_entity_poly.pdbx_seq_one_letter_code
_entity_poly.pdbx_strand_id
1 'polypeptide(L)'
;MDKRIEKWLLDIYETIKSIESYFEDEPKDFSLYVKNEMRKKAVERNLEIIGEAVNRILNQDPTFTKKISDARPIVDLRNYIIHSYDSVSDENIWSILITHLPKLKTEVEALLNENLQK
;
A
#
# COMPACT_ATOMS: atom_id res chain seq x y z
N MET A 1 7.53 -13.28 15.36
CA MET A 1 6.87 -13.39 14.02
C MET A 1 7.82 -14.09 13.05
N ASP A 2 7.37 -14.68 11.93
CA ASP A 2 8.31 -15.16 10.89
C ASP A 2 9.13 -13.96 10.38
N LYS A 3 10.47 -14.07 10.36
CA LYS A 3 11.37 -12.97 9.95
C LYS A 3 11.10 -12.48 8.51
N ARG A 4 10.58 -13.34 7.64
CA ARG A 4 10.20 -12.96 6.27
C ARG A 4 8.93 -12.10 6.26
N ILE A 5 7.95 -12.46 7.09
CA ILE A 5 6.72 -11.67 7.25
C ILE A 5 7.06 -10.30 7.85
N GLU A 6 7.91 -10.25 8.86
CA GLU A 6 8.40 -8.99 9.44
C GLU A 6 9.07 -8.11 8.38
N LYS A 7 9.94 -8.68 7.56
CA LYS A 7 10.55 -7.96 6.44
C LYS A 7 9.51 -7.38 5.48
N TRP A 8 8.50 -8.17 5.08
CA TRP A 8 7.47 -7.69 4.16
C TRP A 8 6.56 -6.63 4.79
N LEU A 9 6.28 -6.71 6.09
CA LEU A 9 5.57 -5.65 6.81
C LEU A 9 6.38 -4.36 6.84
N LEU A 10 7.70 -4.45 7.07
CA LEU A 10 8.59 -3.28 6.99
C LEU A 10 8.64 -2.69 5.57
N ASP A 11 8.72 -3.55 4.54
CA ASP A 11 8.67 -3.12 3.14
C ASP A 11 7.36 -2.35 2.84
N ILE A 12 6.21 -2.83 3.34
CA ILE A 12 4.93 -2.12 3.20
C ILE A 12 4.98 -0.76 3.91
N TYR A 13 5.43 -0.72 5.16
CA TYR A 13 5.48 0.50 5.95
C TYR A 13 6.34 1.59 5.31
N GLU A 14 7.56 1.27 4.88
CA GLU A 14 8.45 2.23 4.21
C GLU A 14 7.95 2.63 2.81
N THR A 15 7.26 1.73 2.11
CA THR A 15 6.62 2.06 0.83
C THR A 15 5.46 3.03 1.02
N ILE A 16 4.65 2.87 2.08
CA ILE A 16 3.60 3.84 2.42
C ILE A 16 4.20 5.21 2.73
N LYS A 17 5.27 5.27 3.54
CA LYS A 17 5.97 6.53 3.82
C LYS A 17 6.54 7.19 2.57
N SER A 18 7.03 6.39 1.64
CA SER A 18 7.49 6.90 0.34
C SER A 18 6.34 7.52 -0.47
N ILE A 19 5.14 6.93 -0.43
CA ILE A 19 3.96 7.55 -1.05
C ILE A 19 3.62 8.88 -0.36
N GLU A 20 3.61 8.91 0.98
CA GLU A 20 3.28 10.11 1.75
C GLU A 20 4.25 11.26 1.46
N SER A 21 5.55 10.99 1.31
CA SER A 21 6.56 12.01 1.04
C SER A 21 6.37 12.72 -0.30
N TYR A 22 5.69 12.11 -1.27
CA TYR A 22 5.37 12.74 -2.55
C TYR A 22 4.38 13.91 -2.43
N PHE A 23 3.76 14.08 -1.27
CA PHE A 23 2.78 15.11 -0.95
C PHE A 23 3.25 16.07 0.14
N GLU A 24 4.51 16.03 0.59
CA GLU A 24 5.00 16.92 1.65
C GLU A 24 5.10 18.39 1.19
N ASP A 25 5.50 18.61 -0.06
CA ASP A 25 5.74 19.96 -0.61
C ASP A 25 4.50 20.60 -1.26
N GLU A 26 3.37 19.89 -1.32
CA GLU A 26 2.14 20.35 -1.97
C GLU A 26 0.88 19.96 -1.19
N PRO A 27 -0.20 20.77 -1.23
CA PRO A 27 -1.47 20.36 -0.66
C PRO A 27 -1.93 19.02 -1.24
N LYS A 28 -2.45 18.15 -0.35
CA LYS A 28 -3.06 16.88 -0.75
C LYS A 28 -4.41 17.14 -1.43
N ASP A 29 -4.36 17.55 -2.69
CA ASP A 29 -5.50 17.93 -3.53
C ASP A 29 -5.57 17.05 -4.79
N PHE A 30 -6.77 16.60 -5.13
CA PHE A 30 -7.00 15.72 -6.27
C PHE A 30 -6.64 16.40 -7.61
N SER A 31 -6.99 17.68 -7.77
CA SER A 31 -6.73 18.40 -9.02
C SER A 31 -5.24 18.64 -9.27
N LEU A 32 -4.44 18.73 -8.21
CA LEU A 32 -2.98 18.79 -8.29
C LEU A 32 -2.38 17.40 -8.58
N TYR A 33 -2.90 16.35 -7.94
CA TYR A 33 -2.48 14.97 -8.17
C TYR A 33 -2.63 14.55 -9.65
N VAL A 34 -3.81 14.78 -10.25
CA VAL A 34 -4.12 14.40 -11.64
C VAL A 34 -3.17 15.06 -12.65
N LYS A 35 -2.66 16.26 -12.34
CA LYS A 35 -1.77 17.01 -13.24
C LYS A 35 -0.32 16.56 -13.20
N ASN A 36 0.09 15.74 -12.23
CA ASN A 36 1.48 15.33 -12.04
C ASN A 36 1.66 13.85 -12.41
N GLU A 37 1.91 13.58 -13.69
CA GLU A 37 2.06 12.22 -14.22
C GLU A 37 3.18 11.43 -13.52
N MET A 38 4.30 12.09 -13.19
CA MET A 38 5.41 11.44 -12.48
C MET A 38 4.97 10.96 -11.09
N ARG A 39 4.24 11.79 -10.34
CA ARG A 39 3.68 11.43 -9.04
C ARG A 39 2.70 10.27 -9.18
N LYS A 40 1.82 10.29 -10.18
CA LYS A 40 0.87 9.19 -10.44
C LYS A 40 1.58 7.87 -10.66
N LYS A 41 2.57 7.85 -11.55
CA LYS A 41 3.37 6.65 -11.83
C LYS A 41 4.16 6.16 -10.62
N ALA A 42 4.71 7.07 -9.81
CA ALA A 42 5.40 6.71 -8.57
C ALA A 42 4.43 6.08 -7.54
N VAL A 43 3.23 6.64 -7.40
CA VAL A 43 2.17 6.08 -6.54
C VAL A 43 1.74 4.70 -7.02
N GLU A 44 1.38 4.54 -8.28
CA GLU A 44 0.95 3.27 -8.87
C GLU A 44 1.99 2.17 -8.61
N ARG A 45 3.27 2.49 -8.86
CA ARG A 45 4.37 1.56 -8.64
C ARG A 45 4.50 1.14 -7.17
N ASN A 46 4.34 2.08 -6.24
CA ASN A 46 4.41 1.77 -4.81
C ASN A 46 3.19 0.95 -4.35
N LEU A 47 2.00 1.17 -4.92
CA LEU A 47 0.83 0.33 -4.65
C LEU A 47 1.02 -1.11 -5.16
N GLU A 48 1.68 -1.32 -6.31
CA GLU A 48 2.06 -2.65 -6.77
C GLU A 48 3.01 -3.36 -5.78
N ILE A 49 4.02 -2.63 -5.27
CA ILE A 49 5.00 -3.17 -4.31
C ILE A 49 4.29 -3.59 -3.02
N ILE A 50 3.39 -2.75 -2.50
CA ILE A 50 2.56 -3.07 -1.34
C ILE A 50 1.74 -4.33 -1.60
N GLY A 51 1.07 -4.42 -2.75
CA GLY A 51 0.25 -5.59 -3.09
C GLY A 51 1.06 -6.88 -3.23
N GLU A 52 2.27 -6.81 -3.78
CA GLU A 52 3.20 -7.94 -3.84
C GLU A 52 3.65 -8.39 -2.44
N ALA A 53 3.98 -7.46 -1.55
CA ALA A 53 4.37 -7.77 -0.18
C ALA A 53 3.22 -8.42 0.60
N VAL A 54 2.00 -7.90 0.48
CA VAL A 54 0.81 -8.52 1.08
C VAL A 54 0.56 -9.91 0.51
N ASN A 55 0.69 -10.10 -0.80
CA ASN A 55 0.53 -11.43 -1.43
C ASN A 55 1.53 -12.44 -0.85
N ARG A 56 2.79 -12.05 -0.67
CA ARG A 56 3.83 -12.90 -0.05
C ARG A 56 3.51 -13.25 1.40
N ILE A 57 3.04 -12.27 2.18
CA ILE A 57 2.58 -12.50 3.57
C ILE A 57 1.46 -13.55 3.57
N LEU A 58 0.44 -13.39 2.73
CA LEU A 58 -0.72 -14.28 2.70
C LEU A 58 -0.37 -15.70 2.21
N ASN A 59 0.61 -15.84 1.32
CA ASN A 59 1.12 -17.14 0.90
C ASN A 59 1.93 -17.83 2.00
N GLN A 60 2.60 -17.05 2.86
CA GLN A 60 3.38 -17.58 3.98
C GLN A 60 2.51 -17.88 5.21
N ASP A 61 1.53 -17.04 5.49
CA ASP A 61 0.57 -17.17 6.59
C ASP A 61 -0.80 -16.57 6.18
N PRO A 62 -1.75 -17.42 5.73
CA PRO A 62 -3.08 -16.98 5.33
C PRO A 62 -3.90 -16.33 6.47
N THR A 63 -3.51 -16.51 7.73
CA THR A 63 -4.24 -15.93 8.88
C THR A 63 -4.12 -14.41 8.94
N PHE A 64 -3.17 -13.81 8.21
CA PHE A 64 -3.05 -12.35 8.09
C PHE A 64 -4.24 -11.70 7.39
N THR A 65 -5.09 -12.46 6.70
CA THR A 65 -6.41 -11.98 6.25
C THR A 65 -7.31 -11.46 7.38
N LYS A 66 -7.07 -11.89 8.62
CA LYS A 66 -7.77 -11.40 9.82
C LYS A 66 -7.07 -10.22 10.51
N LYS A 67 -5.83 -9.93 10.11
CA LYS A 67 -4.97 -8.91 10.73
C LYS A 67 -4.85 -7.66 9.87
N ILE A 68 -4.94 -7.83 8.55
CA ILE A 68 -4.98 -6.76 7.57
C ILE A 68 -6.38 -6.81 6.94
N SER A 69 -7.21 -5.82 7.21
CA SER A 69 -8.63 -5.86 6.84
C SER A 69 -8.82 -5.96 5.32
N ASP A 70 -8.01 -5.22 4.57
CA ASP A 70 -8.15 -5.08 3.12
C ASP A 70 -7.14 -5.98 2.37
N ALA A 71 -6.65 -7.06 2.99
CA ALA A 71 -5.55 -7.86 2.47
C ALA A 71 -5.80 -8.42 1.06
N ARG A 72 -7.01 -8.92 0.79
CA ARG A 72 -7.37 -9.42 -0.55
C ARG A 72 -7.58 -8.28 -1.56
N PRO A 73 -8.38 -7.22 -1.26
CA PRO A 73 -8.45 -6.03 -2.09
C PRO A 73 -7.10 -5.44 -2.49
N ILE A 74 -6.12 -5.43 -1.59
CA ILE A 74 -4.76 -4.92 -1.87
C ILE A 74 -4.03 -5.80 -2.90
N VAL A 75 -4.15 -7.12 -2.82
CA VAL A 75 -3.58 -8.04 -3.82
C VAL A 75 -4.29 -7.88 -5.16
N ASP A 76 -5.61 -7.71 -5.16
CA ASP A 76 -6.41 -7.51 -6.36
C ASP A 76 -6.06 -6.18 -7.06
N LEU A 77 -5.84 -5.11 -6.29
CA LEU A 77 -5.40 -3.82 -6.81
C LEU A 77 -4.08 -3.93 -7.57
N ARG A 78 -3.09 -4.67 -7.05
CA ARG A 78 -1.83 -4.92 -7.76
C ARG A 78 -2.08 -5.58 -9.12
N ASN A 79 -2.96 -6.58 -9.17
CA ASN A 79 -3.29 -7.26 -10.43
C ASN A 79 -4.01 -6.32 -11.40
N TYR A 80 -4.89 -5.46 -10.89
CA TYR A 80 -5.56 -4.45 -11.68
C TYR A 80 -4.59 -3.45 -12.30
N ILE A 81 -3.67 -2.88 -11.50
CA ILE A 81 -2.68 -1.89 -11.99
C ILE A 81 -1.77 -2.51 -13.07
N ILE A 82 -1.32 -3.75 -12.90
CA ILE A 82 -0.41 -4.40 -13.86
C ILE A 82 -1.12 -4.80 -15.16
N HIS A 83 -2.37 -5.29 -15.09
CA HIS A 83 -3.07 -5.85 -16.24
C HIS A 83 -3.98 -4.86 -16.97
N SER A 84 -4.47 -3.83 -16.28
CA SER A 84 -5.41 -2.83 -16.80
C SER A 84 -4.80 -1.42 -16.71
N TYR A 85 -3.48 -1.31 -16.90
CA TYR A 85 -2.71 -0.07 -16.70
C TYR A 85 -3.21 1.11 -17.57
N ASP A 86 -3.86 0.83 -18.69
CA ASP A 86 -4.47 1.79 -19.60
C ASP A 86 -5.85 2.28 -19.13
N SER A 87 -6.47 1.59 -18.17
CA SER A 87 -7.77 1.94 -17.59
C SER A 87 -7.72 2.27 -16.10
N VAL A 88 -6.52 2.45 -15.51
CA VAL A 88 -6.40 2.88 -14.12
C VAL A 88 -6.98 4.29 -13.98
N SER A 89 -8.04 4.42 -13.17
CA SER A 89 -8.69 5.70 -12.91
C SER A 89 -7.95 6.44 -11.78
N ASP A 90 -7.60 7.70 -12.07
CA ASP A 90 -6.98 8.60 -11.09
C ASP A 90 -7.86 8.76 -9.85
N GLU A 91 -9.19 8.79 -10.00
CA GLU A 91 -10.17 8.85 -8.90
C GLU A 91 -10.09 7.62 -8.00
N ASN A 92 -9.98 6.43 -8.58
CA ASN A 92 -9.88 5.18 -7.82
C ASN A 92 -8.58 5.14 -7.02
N ILE A 93 -7.44 5.47 -7.66
CA ILE A 93 -6.15 5.54 -6.96
C ILE A 93 -6.18 6.61 -5.87
N TRP A 94 -6.74 7.78 -6.16
CA TRP A 94 -6.89 8.84 -5.17
C TRP A 94 -7.72 8.40 -3.97
N SER A 95 -8.85 7.73 -4.19
CA SER A 95 -9.67 7.17 -3.12
C SER A 95 -8.84 6.23 -2.24
N ILE A 96 -8.05 5.33 -2.83
CA ILE A 96 -7.16 4.42 -2.09
C ILE A 96 -6.15 5.20 -1.24
N LEU A 97 -5.54 6.26 -1.77
CA LEU A 97 -4.57 7.09 -1.06
C LEU A 97 -5.14 7.83 0.16
N ILE A 98 -6.42 8.20 0.12
CA ILE A 98 -7.06 9.00 1.18
C ILE A 98 -7.80 8.12 2.19
N THR A 99 -8.33 6.96 1.78
CA THR A 99 -9.15 6.10 2.68
C THR A 99 -8.43 4.84 3.14
N HIS A 100 -7.84 4.07 2.22
CA HIS A 100 -7.36 2.71 2.50
C HIS A 100 -5.89 2.69 2.94
N LEU A 101 -5.05 3.53 2.33
CA LEU A 101 -3.62 3.57 2.63
C LEU A 101 -3.32 3.96 4.10
N PRO A 102 -3.99 4.98 4.70
CA PRO A 102 -3.78 5.31 6.11
C PRO A 102 -4.18 4.17 7.05
N LYS A 103 -5.28 3.47 6.74
CA LYS A 103 -5.74 2.31 7.51
C LYS A 103 -4.71 1.18 7.47
N LEU A 104 -4.22 0.84 6.27
CA LEU A 104 -3.18 -0.18 6.11
C LEU A 104 -1.91 0.17 6.90
N LYS A 105 -1.49 1.45 6.88
CA LYS A 105 -0.35 1.93 7.66
C LYS A 105 -0.51 1.61 9.14
N THR A 106 -1.67 1.95 9.72
CA THR A 106 -1.97 1.69 11.13
C THR A 106 -1.97 0.20 11.45
N GLU A 107 -2.56 -0.64 10.61
CA GLU A 107 -2.58 -2.10 10.79
C GLU A 107 -1.15 -2.68 10.76
N VAL A 108 -0.34 -2.27 9.79
CA VAL A 108 1.05 -2.73 9.65
C VAL A 108 1.92 -2.25 10.80
N GLU A 109 1.77 -1.00 11.23
CA GLU A 109 2.51 -0.45 12.37
C GLU A 109 2.18 -1.18 13.67
N ALA A 110 0.90 -1.51 13.90
CA ALA A 110 0.50 -2.32 15.04
C ALA A 110 1.17 -3.72 15.01
N LEU A 111 1.18 -4.38 13.85
CA LEU A 111 1.80 -5.71 13.68
C LEU A 111 3.32 -5.69 13.88
N LEU A 112 3.99 -4.63 13.46
CA LEU A 112 5.43 -4.44 13.69
C LEU A 112 5.73 -4.21 15.18
N ASN A 113 4.91 -3.39 15.86
CA ASN A 113 5.08 -3.08 17.28
C ASN A 113 4.79 -4.28 18.20
N GLU A 114 3.84 -5.16 17.86
CA GLU A 114 3.59 -6.41 18.58
C GLU A 114 4.83 -7.34 18.63
N ASN A 115 5.74 -7.21 17.67
CA ASN A 115 6.97 -8.00 17.61
C ASN A 115 8.12 -7.38 18.42
N LEU A 116 8.16 -6.04 18.55
CA LEU A 116 9.16 -5.33 19.34
C LEU A 116 8.95 -5.46 20.86
N GLN A 117 7.73 -5.84 21.28
CA GLN A 117 7.37 -6.08 22.68
C GLN A 117 7.55 -7.54 23.14
N LYS A 118 8.07 -8.43 22.26
CA LYS A 118 8.36 -9.84 22.56
C LYS A 118 9.86 -10.11 22.57
#